data_AF-A0A0U1NYE1-F1
#
_entry.id   AF-A0A0U1NYE1-F1
#
_cell.length_a   1.000
_cell.length_b   1.000
_cell.length_c   1.000
_cell.angle_alpha   90.00
_cell.angle_beta   90.00
_cell.angle_gamma   90.00
#
_symmetry.space_group_name_H-M   'P 1'
#
loop_
_entity.id
_entity.type
_entity.pdbx_description
1 polymer ?
#
loop_
_entity_poly.entity_id
_entity_poly.type
_entity_poly.pdbx_seq_one_letter_code
_entity_poly.pdbx_strand_id
1 'polypeptide(L)' 'MNEEQNLILVKDKDKTTEIESCKYENSKWQIKYLSDGKIYSYNYLNVTWLKSPNLIDHETTIIYENNQPITCIT' A
#
# COMPACT_ATOMS: atom_id res chain seq x y z
N MET A 1 -6.58 -2.89 8.76
CA MET A 1 -6.69 -2.69 7.29
C MET A 1 -6.64 -4.06 6.61
N ASN A 2 -7.22 -4.25 5.41
CA ASN A 2 -7.00 -5.48 4.62
C ASN A 2 -5.76 -5.30 3.73
N GLU A 3 -4.70 -6.09 3.95
CA GLU A 3 -3.40 -5.97 3.27
C GLU A 3 -3.46 -6.42 1.80
N GLU A 4 -4.29 -7.41 1.47
CA GLU A 4 -4.40 -7.93 0.09
C GLU A 4 -5.05 -6.94 -0.87
N GLN A 5 -5.79 -5.97 -0.34
CA GLN A 5 -6.56 -5.01 -1.15
C GLN A 5 -6.06 -3.58 -1.06
N ASN A 6 -5.05 -3.32 -0.23
CA ASN A 6 -4.55 -1.98 0.04
C ASN A 6 -3.03 -1.97 0.09
N LEU A 7 -2.41 -1.00 -0.58
CA LEU A 7 -1.02 -0.63 -0.38
C LEU A 7 -0.98 0.82 0.09
N ILE A 8 -0.47 1.05 1.30
CA ILE A 8 -0.37 2.37 1.91
C ILE A 8 1.10 2.70 2.15
N LEU A 9 1.58 3.68 1.40
CA LEU A 9 2.92 4.23 1.57
C LEU A 9 2.84 5.51 2.40
N VAL A 10 3.61 5.58 3.49
CA VAL A 10 3.78 6.81 4.27
C VAL A 10 5.22 7.29 4.09
N LYS A 11 5.40 8.46 3.48
CA LYS A 11 6.70 8.99 3.04
C LYS A 11 7.48 7.94 2.23
N ASP A 12 6.83 7.39 1.21
CA ASP A 12 7.39 6.41 0.28
C ASP A 12 7.83 5.07 0.90
N LYS A 13 7.44 4.80 2.15
CA LYS A 13 7.68 3.52 2.83
C LYS A 13 6.38 2.76 2.98
N ASP A 14 6.39 1.48 2.64
CA ASP A 14 5.25 0.61 2.92
C ASP A 14 5.01 0.51 4.42
N LYS A 15 3.77 0.80 4.82
CA LYS A 15 3.28 0.79 6.19
C LYS A 15 1.97 0.05 6.33
N THR A 16 1.51 -0.64 5.29
CA THR A 16 0.19 -1.26 5.21
C THR A 16 -0.12 -2.13 6.43
N THR A 17 0.83 -3.00 6.79
CA THR A 17 0.70 -3.97 7.89
C THR A 17 0.79 -3.33 9.29
N GLU A 18 1.32 -2.10 9.38
CA GLU A 18 1.46 -1.36 10.63
C GLU A 18 0.20 -0.51 10.95
N ILE A 19 -0.71 -0.35 9.98
CA ILE A 19 -1.84 0.58 10.04
C ILE A 19 -3.13 -0.13 10.43
N GLU A 20 -3.70 0.31 11.56
CA GLU A 20 -5.02 -0.13 12.01
C GLU A 20 -6.11 0.50 11.13
N SER A 21 -6.04 1.83 10.96
CA SER A 21 -7.00 2.60 10.13
C SER A 21 -6.34 3.82 9.48
N CYS A 22 -6.84 4.19 8.30
CA CYS A 22 -6.39 5.36 7.52
C CYS A 22 -7.62 6.10 7.00
N LYS A 23 -7.71 7.41 7.27
CA LYS A 23 -8.84 8.27 6.85
C LYS A 23 -8.32 9.61 6.37
N TYR A 24 -9.00 10.24 5.41
CA TYR A 24 -8.68 11.59 4.97
C TYR A 24 -9.72 12.56 5.54
N GLU A 25 -9.28 13.42 6.46
CA GLU A 25 -10.14 14.34 7.20
C GLU A 25 -9.41 15.67 7.40
N ASN A 26 -10.13 16.79 7.28
CA ASN A 26 -9.56 18.14 7.49
C ASN A 26 -8.29 18.40 6.65
N SER A 27 -8.31 17.98 5.38
CA SER A 27 -7.19 18.09 4.43
C SER A 27 -5.91 17.34 4.81
N LYS A 28 -5.98 16.41 5.76
CA LYS A 28 -4.87 15.58 6.22
C LYS A 28 -5.26 14.11 6.32
N TRP A 29 -4.27 13.24 6.15
CA TRP A 29 -4.42 11.82 6.46
C TRP A 29 -4.32 11.61 7.96
N GLN A 30 -5.29 10.93 8.55
CA GLN A 30 -5.31 10.47 9.93
C GLN A 30 -5.01 8.97 9.92
N ILE A 31 -3.82 8.61 10.39
CA ILE A 31 -3.35 7.22 10.41
C ILE A 31 -3.23 6.75 11.84
N LYS A 32 -3.96 5.70 12.19
CA LYS A 32 -3.84 5.00 13.48
C LYS A 32 -2.93 3.79 13.30
N TYR A 33 -1.83 3.71 14.06
CA TYR A 33 -0.91 2.57 14.03
C TYR A 33 -1.26 1.53 15.07
N LEU A 34 -1.02 0.26 14.73
CA LEU A 34 -1.25 -0.89 15.62
C LEU A 34 -0.30 -0.89 16.84
N SER A 35 0.91 -0.33 16.69
CA SER A 35 1.97 -0.40 17.70
C SER A 35 1.67 0.39 18.97
N ASP A 36 1.11 1.59 18.83
CA ASP A 36 0.85 2.51 19.95
C ASP A 36 -0.62 2.95 20.06
N GLY A 37 -1.46 2.57 19.10
CA GLY A 37 -2.87 2.96 19.03
C GLY A 37 -3.08 4.47 18.82
N LYS A 38 -2.03 5.26 18.57
CA LYS A 38 -2.10 6.71 18.39
C LYS A 38 -2.43 7.06 16.95
N ILE A 39 -3.06 8.22 16.80
CA ILE A 39 -3.38 8.81 15.50
C ILE A 39 -2.33 9.85 15.16
N TYR A 40 -1.73 9.70 13.98
CA TYR A 40 -0.77 10.65 13.41
C TYR A 40 -1.39 11.33 12.21
N SER A 41 -1.22 12.66 12.14
CA SER A 41 -1.68 13.45 11.01
C SER A 41 -0.57 13.67 9.99
N TYR A 42 -0.84 13.33 8.73
CA TYR A 42 0.08 13.52 7.61
C TYR A 42 -0.52 14.45 6.56
N ASN A 43 0.33 15.25 5.92
CA ASN A 43 -0.07 16.02 4.74
C ASN A 43 -0.50 15.08 3.62
N TYR A 44 -1.36 15.56 2.72
CA TYR A 44 -1.87 14.79 1.58
C TYR A 44 -0.75 14.12 0.77
N LEU A 45 0.32 14.87 0.45
CA LEU A 45 1.45 14.38 -0.35
C LEU A 45 2.34 13.35 0.35
N ASN A 46 2.21 13.18 1.67
CA ASN A 46 3.04 12.24 2.43
C ASN A 46 2.43 10.83 2.49
N VAL A 47 1.23 10.62 1.95
CA VAL A 47 0.56 9.32 1.99
C VAL A 47 -0.01 8.99 0.62
N THR A 48 0.43 7.85 0.10
CA THR A 48 -0.11 7.25 -1.12
C THR A 48 -0.93 6.04 -0.71
N TRP A 49 -2.20 6.01 -1.10
CA TRP A 49 -3.07 4.87 -0.86
C TRP A 49 -3.57 4.30 -2.18
N LEU A 50 -3.02 3.16 -2.56
CA LEU A 50 -3.44 2.38 -3.71
C LEU A 50 -4.46 1.33 -3.25
N LYS A 51 -5.63 1.33 -3.91
CA LYS A 51 -6.76 0.45 -3.59
C LYS A 51 -7.00 -0.50 -4.75
N SER A 52 -7.49 -1.71 -4.45
CA SER A 52 -7.89 -2.70 -5.46
C SER A 52 -6.73 -3.03 -6.40
N PRO A 53 -5.62 -3.59 -5.89
CA PRO A 53 -4.54 -4.05 -6.75
C PRO A 53 -5.07 -5.10 -7.74
N ASN A 54 -4.54 -5.07 -8.96
CA ASN A 54 -4.72 -6.19 -9.87
C ASN A 54 -3.94 -7.37 -9.30
N LEU A 55 -4.67 -8.44 -8.92
CA LEU A 55 -4.05 -9.70 -8.56
C LEU A 55 -3.45 -10.32 -9.83
N ILE A 56 -2.14 -10.51 -9.81
CA ILE A 56 -1.42 -11.21 -10.88
C ILE A 56 -1.21 -12.65 -10.42
N ASP A 57 -1.72 -13.59 -11.21
CA ASP A 57 -1.44 -15.00 -11.02
C ASP A 57 -0.08 -15.33 -11.67
N HIS A 58 0.91 -15.63 -10.83
CA HIS A 58 2.27 -15.92 -11.25
C HIS A 58 2.40 -17.24 -12.03
N GLU A 59 1.44 -18.15 -11.92
CA GLU A 59 1.41 -19.41 -12.68
C GLU A 59 0.98 -19.20 -14.13
N THR A 60 0.22 -18.12 -14.39
CA THR A 60 -0.38 -17.86 -15.71
C THR A 60 0.10 -16.58 -16.37
N THR A 61 0.88 -15.74 -15.66
CA THR A 61 1.30 -14.42 -16.14
C THR A 61 2.82 -14.23 -16.06
N ILE A 62 3.43 -13.90 -17.21
CA ILE A 62 4.83 -13.47 -17.29
C ILE A 62 4.88 -11.94 -17.32
N ILE A 63 5.62 -11.34 -16.39
CA ILE A 63 5.84 -9.89 -16.35
C ILE A 63 7.14 -9.60 -17.10
N TYR A 64 7.13 -8.55 -17.93
CA TYR A 64 8.29 -8.10 -18.69
C TYR A 64 8.69 -6.68 -18.29
N GLU A 65 9.98 -6.46 -18.11
CA GLU A 65 10.59 -5.13 -17.97
C GLU A 65 11.65 -4.98 -19.07
N ASN A 66 11.58 -3.91 -19.88
CA ASN A 66 12.49 -3.68 -21.01
C ASN A 66 12.59 -4.89 -21.98
N ASN A 67 11.46 -5.54 -22.27
CA ASN A 67 11.35 -6.76 -23.07
C ASN A 67 12.07 -8.00 -22.47
N GLN A 68 12.50 -7.96 -21.22
CA GLN A 68 13.06 -9.11 -20.51
C GLN A 68 12.05 -9.64 -19.48
N PRO A 69 11.81 -10.96 -19.41
CA PRO A 69 10.94 -11.52 -18.40
C PRO A 69 11.59 -11.37 -17.02
N ILE A 70 10.84 -10.80 -16.07
CA ILE A 70 11.29 -10.64 -14.67
C ILE A 70 10.68 -11.68 -13.74
N THR A 71 9.65 -12.40 -14.18
CA THR A 71 9.06 -13.54 -13.49
C THR A 71 9.23 -14.82 -14.31
N CYS A 72 9.42 -15.96 -13.64
CA CYS A 72 9.36 -17.28 -14.26
C CYS A 72 8.02 -17.95 -13.90
N ILE A 73 7.41 -18.65 -14.86
CA ILE A 73 6.37 -19.65 -14.56
C ILE A 73 7.11 -20.92 -14.14
N THR A 74 6.77 -21.49 -12.99
CA THR A 74 7.39 -22.71 -12.45
C THR A 74 6.72 -23.99 -12.92
#